data_AF-A0A9Q5ZT25-F1
#
_entry.id   AF-A0A9Q5ZT25-F1
#
_cell.length_a   1.000
_cell.length_b   1.000
_cell.length_c   1.000
_cell.angle_alpha   90.00
_cell.angle_beta   90.00
_cell.angle_gamma   90.00
#
_symmetry.space_group_name_H-M   'P 1'
#
loop_
_entity.id
_entity.type
_entity.pdbx_description
1 polymer ?
#
loop_
_entity_poly.entity_id
_entity_poly.type
_entity_poly.pdbx_seq_one_letter_code
_entity_poly.pdbx_strand_id
1 'polypeptide(L)'
;MSQDYLARITALEEELRRKDSQLSLVAETEAFLRSALTRAEEKIEEDEREIEHLRSQIEKLRRMMFGTRSEKLRREVAQAEALLKQREQASDRYSGREDDPQVPRQLRQSRHRRPLPEHLPREILRLEPEETCCPACGGEMAYLSEV
;
A
#
# COMPACT_ATOMS: atom_id res chain seq x y z
N MET A 1 44.26 -59.83 -18.11
CA MET A 1 43.70 -58.47 -18.23
C MET A 1 44.86 -57.52 -18.54
N SER A 2 44.82 -56.75 -19.63
CA SER A 2 45.94 -55.85 -20.00
C SER A 2 46.12 -54.76 -18.93
N GLN A 3 47.36 -54.38 -18.62
CA GLN A 3 47.67 -53.27 -17.70
C GLN A 3 46.97 -51.97 -18.12
N ASP A 4 46.77 -51.75 -19.42
CA ASP A 4 46.06 -50.60 -19.98
C ASP A 4 44.59 -50.53 -19.53
N TYR A 5 43.94 -51.68 -19.34
CA TYR A 5 42.54 -51.73 -18.90
C TYR A 5 42.41 -51.33 -17.43
N LEU A 6 43.35 -51.77 -16.59
CA LEU A 6 43.39 -51.37 -15.18
C LEU A 6 43.67 -49.87 -15.04
N ALA A 7 44.61 -49.33 -15.81
CA ALA A 7 44.91 -47.88 -15.82
C ALA A 7 43.70 -47.04 -16.26
N ARG A 8 42.90 -47.53 -17.21
CA ARG A 8 41.67 -46.86 -17.65
C ARG A 8 40.58 -46.88 -16.57
N ILE A 9 40.45 -47.99 -15.84
CA ILE A 9 39.50 -48.07 -14.71
C ILE A 9 39.88 -47.06 -13.63
N THR A 10 41.15 -47.01 -13.22
CA THR A 10 41.59 -46.07 -12.17
C THR A 10 41.38 -44.61 -12.59
N ALA A 11 41.62 -44.28 -13.86
CA ALA A 11 41.36 -42.93 -14.38
C ALA A 11 39.86 -42.57 -14.31
N LEU A 12 38.97 -43.49 -14.70
CA LEU A 12 37.52 -43.29 -14.61
C LEU A 12 37.04 -43.18 -13.15
N GLU A 13 37.62 -43.96 -12.23
CA GLU A 13 37.33 -43.86 -10.80
C GLU A 13 37.75 -42.52 -10.21
N GLU A 14 38.92 -42.00 -10.59
CA GLU A 14 39.36 -40.67 -10.19
C GLU A 14 38.46 -39.57 -10.77
N GLU A 15 38.04 -39.68 -12.02
CA GLU A 15 37.09 -38.75 -12.63
C GLU A 15 35.73 -38.76 -11.93
N LEU A 16 35.22 -39.95 -11.57
CA LEU A 16 33.98 -40.07 -10.79
C LEU A 16 34.13 -39.41 -9.41
N ARG A 17 35.22 -39.67 -8.69
CA ARG A 17 35.50 -39.01 -7.40
C ARG A 17 35.55 -37.49 -7.52
N ARG A 18 36.16 -36.96 -8.59
CA ARG A 18 36.19 -35.52 -8.87
C ARG A 18 34.78 -34.97 -9.10
N LYS A 19 33.96 -35.67 -9.89
CA LYS A 19 32.56 -35.27 -10.13
C LYS A 19 31.71 -35.34 -8.85
N ASP A 20 31.88 -36.37 -8.03
CA ASP A 20 31.17 -36.49 -6.75
C ASP A 20 31.54 -35.35 -5.79
N SER A 21 32.83 -34.99 -5.74
CA SER A 21 33.30 -33.84 -4.95
C SER A 21 32.70 -32.53 -5.46
N GLN A 22 32.64 -32.35 -6.78
CA GLN A 22 32.03 -31.18 -7.41
C GLN A 22 30.51 -31.11 -7.15
N LEU A 23 29.81 -32.25 -7.22
CA LEU A 23 28.38 -32.33 -6.93
C LEU A 23 28.09 -31.99 -5.46
N SER A 24 28.93 -32.44 -4.52
CA SER A 24 28.81 -32.07 -3.10
C SER A 24 28.92 -30.56 -2.92
N LEU A 25 29.92 -29.94 -3.54
CA LEU A 25 30.11 -28.49 -3.45
C LEU A 25 28.91 -27.73 -4.03
N VAL A 26 28.38 -28.17 -5.18
CA VAL A 26 27.19 -27.55 -5.77
C VAL A 26 25.99 -27.67 -4.84
N ALA A 27 25.76 -28.86 -4.25
CA ALA A 27 24.64 -29.07 -3.32
C ALA A 27 24.75 -28.17 -2.07
N GLU A 28 25.96 -27.98 -1.53
CA GLU A 28 26.20 -27.06 -0.41
C GLU A 28 25.91 -25.61 -0.79
N THR A 29 26.38 -25.16 -1.96
CA THR A 29 26.11 -23.81 -2.45
C THR A 29 24.63 -23.58 -2.72
N GLU A 30 23.94 -24.59 -3.28
CA GLU A 30 22.51 -24.51 -3.55
C GLU A 30 21.71 -24.44 -2.24
N ALA A 31 22.06 -25.23 -1.23
CA ALA A 31 21.43 -25.16 0.08
C ALA A 31 21.61 -23.78 0.72
N PHE A 32 22.82 -23.22 0.62
CA PHE A 32 23.11 -21.86 1.10
C PHE A 32 22.26 -20.82 0.36
N LEU A 33 22.22 -20.85 -0.98
CA LEU A 33 21.45 -19.90 -1.78
C LEU A 33 19.94 -20.02 -1.52
N ARG A 34 19.41 -21.23 -1.40
CA ARG A 34 18.01 -21.47 -1.02
C ARG A 34 17.70 -20.84 0.34
N SER A 35 18.58 -21.01 1.33
CA SER A 35 18.39 -20.40 2.66
C SER A 35 18.47 -18.87 2.64
N ALA A 36 19.27 -18.29 1.75
CA ALA A 36 19.36 -16.84 1.58
C ALA A 36 18.11 -16.29 0.89
N LEU A 37 17.58 -17.00 -0.11
CA LEU A 37 16.35 -16.66 -0.81
C LEU A 37 15.15 -16.69 0.14
N THR A 38 14.99 -17.74 0.95
CA THR A 38 13.87 -17.82 1.90
C THR A 38 13.88 -16.66 2.90
N ARG A 39 15.07 -16.27 3.40
CA ARG A 39 15.19 -15.10 4.30
C ARG A 39 14.85 -13.78 3.61
N ALA A 40 15.20 -13.65 2.33
CA ALA A 40 14.85 -12.47 1.54
C ALA A 40 13.35 -12.40 1.28
N GLU A 41 12.73 -13.53 0.94
CA GLU A 41 11.28 -13.66 0.75
C GLU A 41 10.51 -13.32 2.04
N GLU A 42 10.90 -13.87 3.19
CA GLU A 42 10.31 -13.56 4.50
C GLU A 42 10.36 -12.06 4.81
N LYS A 43 11.48 -11.40 4.50
CA LYS A 43 11.64 -9.96 4.68
C LYS A 43 10.71 -9.15 3.77
N ILE A 44 10.58 -9.55 2.51
CA ILE A 44 9.66 -8.91 1.55
C ILE A 44 8.22 -9.04 2.07
N GLU A 45 7.81 -10.23 2.51
CA GLU A 45 6.47 -10.45 3.07
C GLU A 45 6.22 -9.57 4.31
N GLU A 46 7.22 -9.43 5.20
CA GLU A 46 7.11 -8.57 6.38
C GLU A 46 6.93 -7.09 5.99
N ASP A 47 7.73 -6.59 5.05
CA ASP A 47 7.62 -5.22 4.56
C ASP A 47 6.28 -4.98 3.83
N GLU A 48 5.79 -5.95 3.06
CA GLU A 48 4.48 -5.88 2.40
C GLU A 48 3.33 -5.81 3.42
N ARG A 49 3.38 -6.62 4.48
CA ARG A 49 2.39 -6.58 5.58
C ARG A 49 2.39 -5.22 6.28
N GLU A 50 3.56 -4.63 6.53
CA GLU A 50 3.68 -3.31 7.15
C GLU A 50 3.11 -2.20 6.24
N ILE A 51 3.39 -2.26 4.93
CA ILE A 51 2.83 -1.35 3.93
C ILE A 51 1.30 -1.44 3.92
N GLU A 52 0.74 -2.65 3.90
CA GLU A 52 -0.71 -2.85 3.95
C GLU A 52 -1.30 -2.34 5.28
N HIS A 53 -0.62 -2.59 6.39
CA HIS A 53 -1.02 -2.08 7.70
C HIS A 53 -1.12 -0.55 7.70
N LEU A 54 -0.07 0.15 7.26
CA LEU A 54 -0.05 1.62 7.17
C LEU A 54 -1.15 2.15 6.24
N ARG A 55 -1.37 1.51 5.08
CA ARG A 55 -2.46 1.87 4.15
C ARG A 55 -3.83 1.76 4.83
N SER A 56 -4.08 0.66 5.55
CA SER A 56 -5.34 0.45 6.27
C SER A 56 -5.54 1.47 7.41
N GLN A 57 -4.47 1.83 8.13
CA GLN A 57 -4.51 2.86 9.16
C GLN A 57 -4.84 4.23 8.57
N ILE A 58 -4.18 4.63 7.48
CA ILE A 58 -4.44 5.89 6.78
C ILE A 58 -5.89 5.95 6.32
N GLU A 59 -6.41 4.87 5.73
CA GLU A 59 -7.80 4.82 5.29
C GLU A 59 -8.77 4.95 6.48
N LYS A 60 -8.53 4.23 7.58
CA LYS A 60 -9.33 4.33 8.80
C LYS A 60 -9.32 5.75 9.36
N LEU A 61 -8.16 6.36 9.51
CA LEU A 61 -8.02 7.73 10.01
C LEU A 61 -8.74 8.72 9.10
N ARG A 62 -8.60 8.58 7.76
CA ARG A 62 -9.30 9.42 6.78
C ARG A 62 -10.82 9.29 6.89
N ARG A 63 -11.36 8.08 7.10
CA ARG A 63 -12.80 7.85 7.32
C ARG A 63 -13.31 8.45 8.63
N MET A 64 -12.45 8.57 9.65
CA MET A 64 -12.77 9.19 10.94
C MET A 64 -12.68 10.73 10.91
N MET A 65 -12.14 11.33 9.84
CA MET A 65 -12.05 12.78 9.73
C MET A 65 -13.41 13.39 9.38
N PHE A 66 -14.03 14.07 10.35
CA PHE A 66 -15.23 14.88 10.12
C PHE A 66 -15.01 16.32 10.60
N GLY A 67 -15.41 17.28 9.77
CA GLY A 67 -15.42 18.71 10.12
C GLY A 67 -14.05 19.35 10.39
N THR A 68 -14.09 20.62 10.81
CA THR A 68 -12.93 21.49 11.05
C THR A 68 -12.13 21.11 12.31
N ARG A 69 -12.71 20.34 13.24
CA ARG A 69 -12.02 19.88 14.48
C ARG A 69 -11.12 18.65 14.29
N SER A 70 -10.93 18.18 13.06
CA SER A 70 -10.14 16.97 12.75
C SER A 70 -8.62 17.23 12.59
N GLU A 71 -8.10 18.40 12.97
CA GLU A 71 -6.67 18.74 12.78
C GLU A 71 -5.69 17.73 13.37
N LYS A 72 -5.98 17.17 14.55
CA LYS A 72 -5.11 16.14 15.15
C LYS A 72 -5.03 14.89 14.28
N LEU A 73 -6.18 14.39 13.78
CA LEU A 73 -6.21 13.26 12.86
C LEU A 73 -5.49 13.57 11.55
N ARG A 74 -5.57 14.81 11.04
CA ARG A 74 -4.82 15.22 9.83
C ARG A 74 -3.30 15.11 10.03
N ARG A 75 -2.81 15.51 11.21
CA ARG A 75 -1.38 15.36 11.55
C ARG A 75 -0.98 13.89 11.62
N GLU A 76 -1.80 13.05 12.24
CA GLU A 76 -1.57 11.59 12.32
C GLU A 76 -1.58 10.94 10.93
N VAL A 77 -2.53 11.30 10.06
CA VAL A 77 -2.57 10.85 8.65
C VAL A 77 -1.29 11.26 7.91
N ALA A 78 -0.85 12.51 8.03
CA ALA A 78 0.36 12.99 7.36
C ALA A 78 1.62 12.24 7.83
N GLN A 79 1.72 11.92 9.12
CA GLN A 79 2.82 11.11 9.66
C GLN A 79 2.78 9.68 9.10
N ALA A 80 1.61 9.03 9.11
CA ALA A 80 1.45 7.69 8.56
C ALA A 80 1.74 7.64 7.05
N GLU A 81 1.33 8.65 6.29
CA GLU A 81 1.64 8.79 4.86
C GLU A 81 3.13 8.96 4.60
N ALA A 82 3.84 9.73 5.44
CA ALA A 82 5.29 9.90 5.33
C ALA A 82 6.03 8.57 5.60
N LEU A 83 5.60 7.82 6.61
CA LEU A 83 6.15 6.49 6.91
C LEU A 83 5.88 5.50 5.78
N LEU A 84 4.66 5.47 5.25
CA LEU A 84 4.29 4.64 4.11
C LEU A 84 5.19 4.93 2.91
N LYS A 85 5.37 6.22 2.58
CA LYS A 85 6.23 6.64 1.47
C LYS A 85 7.69 6.20 1.68
N GLN A 86 8.21 6.31 2.90
CA GLN A 86 9.57 5.87 3.21
C GLN A 86 9.74 4.35 3.02
N ARG A 87 8.74 3.55 3.43
CA ARG A 87 8.76 2.09 3.26
C ARG A 87 8.61 1.67 1.80
N GLU A 88 7.71 2.29 1.05
CA GLU A 88 7.56 2.06 -0.39
C GLU A 88 8.86 2.38 -1.13
N GLN A 89 9.51 3.52 -0.82
CA GLN A 89 10.82 3.86 -1.38
C GLN A 89 11.90 2.84 -1.03
N ALA A 90 11.94 2.34 0.21
CA ALA A 90 12.90 1.30 0.61
C ALA A 90 12.69 0.00 -0.16
N SER A 91 11.43 -0.36 -0.47
CA SER A 91 11.08 -1.52 -1.29
C SER A 91 11.40 -1.31 -2.78
N ASP A 92 11.16 -0.11 -3.32
CA ASP A 92 11.49 0.24 -4.70
C ASP A 92 13.00 0.15 -4.98
N ARG A 93 13.85 0.51 -4.00
CA ARG A 93 15.31 0.30 -4.06
C ARG A 93 15.68 -1.14 -4.32
N TYR A 94 14.98 -2.05 -3.65
CA TYR A 94 15.28 -3.48 -3.72
C TYR A 94 14.74 -4.12 -5.00
N SER A 95 13.59 -3.64 -5.49
CA SER A 95 12.97 -4.13 -6.73
C SER A 95 13.51 -3.50 -8.01
N GLY A 96 14.38 -2.49 -7.91
CA GLY A 96 14.96 -1.79 -9.06
C GLY A 96 13.97 -0.82 -9.75
N ARG A 97 12.93 -0.40 -9.03
CA ARG A 97 11.89 0.52 -9.54
C ARG A 97 12.15 1.99 -9.22
N GLU A 98 13.34 2.35 -8.72
CA GLU A 98 13.66 3.72 -8.33
C GLU A 98 13.53 4.74 -9.47
N ASP A 99 13.79 4.30 -10.71
CA ASP A 99 13.75 5.13 -11.92
C ASP A 99 12.41 5.07 -12.67
N ASP A 100 11.42 4.33 -12.15
CA ASP A 100 10.11 4.28 -12.79
C ASP A 100 9.52 5.69 -12.84
N PRO A 101 9.14 6.19 -14.04
CA PRO A 101 8.59 7.53 -14.16
C PRO A 101 7.36 7.62 -13.26
N GLN A 102 7.35 8.56 -12.33
CA GLN A 102 6.22 8.81 -11.46
C GLN A 102 5.01 9.15 -12.34
N VAL A 103 4.16 8.15 -12.63
CA VAL A 103 2.93 8.38 -13.38
C VAL A 103 2.01 9.12 -12.42
N PRO A 104 1.66 10.39 -12.69
CA PRO A 104 0.71 11.08 -11.85
C PRO A 104 -0.58 10.27 -11.92
N ARG A 105 -1.01 9.73 -10.76
CA ARG A 105 -2.31 9.09 -10.66
C ARG A 105 -3.30 10.13 -11.15
N GLN A 106 -3.92 9.91 -12.32
CA GLN A 106 -4.90 10.86 -12.84
C GLN A 106 -5.94 11.02 -11.75
N LEU A 107 -5.91 12.18 -11.08
CA LEU A 107 -6.95 12.57 -10.15
C LEU A 107 -8.23 12.42 -10.96
N ARG A 108 -9.08 11.45 -10.59
CA ARG A 108 -10.44 11.41 -11.12
C ARG A 108 -10.96 12.79 -10.81
N GLN A 109 -11.12 13.62 -11.85
CA GLN A 109 -11.77 14.91 -11.70
C GLN A 109 -13.13 14.56 -11.14
N SER A 110 -13.33 14.85 -9.85
CA SER A 110 -14.67 14.81 -9.27
C SER A 110 -15.47 15.75 -10.14
N ARG A 111 -16.39 15.18 -10.91
CA ARG A 111 -17.44 15.94 -11.56
C ARG A 111 -18.32 16.47 -10.42
N HIS A 112 -17.85 17.52 -9.75
CA HIS A 112 -18.69 18.29 -8.86
C HIS A 112 -19.88 18.73 -9.72
N ARG A 113 -21.10 18.50 -9.22
CA ARG A 113 -22.30 18.99 -9.88
C ARG A 113 -22.13 20.50 -9.99
N ARG A 114 -22.13 21.04 -11.21
CA ARG A 114 -22.17 22.49 -11.40
C ARG A 114 -23.49 22.97 -10.78
N PRO A 115 -23.49 24.04 -9.97
CA PRO A 115 -24.73 24.62 -9.48
C PRO A 115 -25.63 24.95 -10.67
N LEU A 116 -26.96 24.84 -10.46
CA LEU A 116 -27.91 25.17 -11.52
C LEU A 116 -27.69 26.62 -11.97
N PRO A 117 -27.67 26.88 -13.29
CA PRO A 117 -27.48 28.23 -13.81
C PRO A 117 -28.49 29.24 -13.24
N GLU A 118 -28.07 30.49 -13.07
CA GLU A 118 -28.91 31.57 -12.53
C GLU A 118 -30.11 31.91 -13.43
N HIS A 119 -30.00 31.65 -14.73
CA HIS A 119 -31.07 31.89 -15.70
C HIS A 119 -32.14 30.79 -15.71
N LEU A 120 -31.94 29.68 -14.99
CA LEU A 120 -32.99 28.69 -14.84
C LEU A 120 -34.06 29.25 -13.90
N PRO A 121 -35.35 29.23 -14.28
CA PRO A 121 -36.41 29.63 -13.36
C PRO A 121 -36.36 28.73 -12.11
N ARG A 122 -36.21 29.35 -10.94
CA ARG A 122 -36.23 28.67 -9.64
C ARG A 122 -37.57 28.94 -8.98
N GLU A 123 -38.28 27.88 -8.60
CA GLU A 123 -39.43 27.98 -7.71
C GLU A 123 -38.97 27.77 -6.27
N ILE A 124 -39.14 28.78 -5.41
CA ILE A 124 -38.81 28.69 -3.98
C ILE A 124 -40.13 28.57 -3.21
N LEU A 125 -40.46 27.35 -2.78
CA LEU A 125 -41.59 27.08 -1.90
C LEU A 125 -41.14 27.21 -0.44
N ARG A 126 -41.46 28.35 0.19
CA ARG A 126 -41.24 28.55 1.62
C ARG A 126 -42.40 27.93 2.38
N LEU A 127 -42.09 26.96 3.23
CA LEU A 127 -43.04 26.38 4.18
C LEU A 127 -42.84 27.09 5.51
N GLU A 128 -43.82 27.90 5.91
CA GLU A 128 -43.83 28.54 7.22
C GLU A 128 -44.48 27.60 8.25
N PRO A 129 -43.99 27.56 9.49
CA PRO A 129 -44.67 26.84 10.56
C PRO A 129 -46.02 27.52 10.87
N GLU A 130 -47.03 26.73 11.26
CA GLU A 130 -48.37 27.24 11.60
C GLU A 130 -48.34 28.14 12.85
N GLU A 131 -47.40 27.89 13.75
CA GLU A 131 -47.21 28.64 15.00
C GLU A 131 -45.88 29.39 14.95
N THR A 132 -45.82 30.59 15.49
CA THR A 132 -44.59 31.41 15.58
C THR A 132 -43.78 31.15 16.85
N CYS A 133 -44.34 30.35 17.77
CA CYS A 133 -43.70 29.95 19.02
C CYS A 133 -43.64 28.43 19.13
N CYS A 134 -42.66 27.92 19.86
CA CYS A 134 -42.52 26.49 20.09
C CYS A 134 -43.64 25.99 21.01
N PRO A 135 -44.49 25.01 20.60
CA PRO A 135 -45.60 24.53 21.41
C PRO A 135 -45.16 23.84 22.71
N ALA A 136 -43.90 23.42 22.80
CA ALA A 136 -43.36 22.74 23.98
C ALA A 136 -42.79 23.70 25.05
N CYS A 137 -42.30 24.88 24.66
CA CYS A 137 -41.62 25.80 25.59
C CYS A 137 -42.01 27.27 25.47
N GLY A 138 -42.88 27.64 24.52
CA GLY A 138 -43.35 29.01 24.29
C GLY A 138 -42.30 29.97 23.73
N GLY A 139 -41.09 29.50 23.40
CA GLY A 139 -40.02 30.34 22.86
C GLY A 139 -40.29 30.79 21.43
N GLU A 140 -39.85 32.00 21.09
CA GLU A 140 -39.90 32.54 19.72
C GLU A 140 -39.00 31.72 18.79
N MET A 141 -39.53 31.38 17.61
CA MET A 141 -38.76 30.65 16.60
C MET A 141 -38.00 31.63 15.70
N ALA A 142 -36.68 31.45 15.61
CA ALA A 142 -35.82 32.24 14.74
C ALA A 142 -35.72 31.63 13.33
N TYR A 143 -35.64 32.49 12.31
CA TYR A 143 -35.40 32.06 10.93
C TYR A 143 -34.00 31.46 10.79
N LEU A 144 -33.92 30.22 10.31
CA LEU A 144 -32.67 29.59 9.90
C LEU A 144 -32.53 29.77 8.39
N SER A 145 -31.51 30.52 7.96
CA SER A 145 -31.20 30.69 6.54
C SER A 145 -30.57 29.43 5.95
N GLU A 146 -30.49 29.39 4.62
CA GLU A 146 -29.74 28.40 3.88
C GLU A 146 -28.23 28.57 4.13
N VAL A 147 -27.49 27.46 4.24
CA VAL A 147 -26.02 27.40 4.39
C VAL A 147 -25.37 27.20 3.04
#